data_AF-A0A2H3CKI4-F1
#
_entry.id   AF-A0A2H3CKI4-F1
#
_cell.length_a   1.000
_cell.length_b   1.000
_cell.length_c   1.000
_cell.angle_alpha   90.00
_cell.angle_beta   90.00
_cell.angle_gamma   90.00
#
_symmetry.space_group_name_H-M   'P 1'
#
loop_
_entity.id
_entity.type
_entity.pdbx_description
1 polymer ?
#
loop_
_entity_poly.entity_id
_entity_poly.type
_entity_poly.pdbx_seq_one_letter_code
_entity_poly.pdbx_strand_id
1 'polypeptide(L)' 'QTVHISWWPKPSTWEASGLNLGHWSPDCEAWFQRRLGDIKSGTADLRSTMQWKRSLK' A
#
# COMPACT_ATOMS: atom_id res chain seq x y z
N GLN A 1 -21.33 5.67 7.40
CA GLN A 1 -19.97 5.11 7.54
C GLN A 1 -19.11 5.62 6.39
N THR A 2 -18.13 6.49 6.64
CA THR A 2 -17.28 7.07 5.58
C THR A 2 -16.14 6.13 5.24
N VAL A 3 -16.14 5.59 4.02
CA VAL A 3 -15.02 4.78 3.52
C VAL A 3 -13.87 5.70 3.10
N HIS A 4 -12.80 5.71 3.89
CA HIS A 4 -11.58 6.42 3.53
C HIS A 4 -10.82 5.60 2.48
N ILE A 5 -10.86 6.08 1.24
CA ILE A 5 -10.05 5.59 0.13
C ILE A 5 -8.80 6.45 0.00
N SER A 6 -7.66 5.83 -0.28
CA SER A 6 -6.38 6.55 -0.37
C SER A 6 -5.45 5.87 -1.35
N TRP A 7 -4.61 6.67 -2.00
CA TRP A 7 -3.56 6.20 -2.91
C TRP A 7 -2.46 5.41 -2.22
N TRP A 8 -2.28 5.64 -0.92
CA TRP A 8 -1.30 4.99 -0.07
C TRP A 8 -1.97 4.34 1.16
N PRO A 9 -1.41 3.23 1.65
CA PRO A 9 -1.90 2.59 2.87
C PRO A 9 -1.67 3.48 4.09
N LYS A 10 -2.54 3.34 5.09
CA LYS A 10 -2.34 3.98 6.40
C LYS A 10 -1.17 3.31 7.14
N PRO A 11 -0.44 4.04 8.01
CA PRO A 11 0.66 3.50 8.80
C PRO A 11 0.27 2.20 9.53
N SER A 12 -0.85 2.19 10.24
CA SER A 12 -1.32 0.99 10.96
C SER A 12 -1.66 -0.21 10.07
N THR A 13 -1.89 0.00 8.76
CA THR A 13 -2.11 -1.08 7.79
C THR A 13 -0.80 -1.56 7.19
N TRP A 14 0.15 -0.66 6.99
CA TRP A 14 1.52 -1.00 6.62
C TRP A 14 2.22 -1.74 7.75
N GLU A 15 2.05 -1.32 8.99
CA GLU A 15 2.67 -1.98 10.14
C GLU A 15 2.19 -3.40 10.36
N ALA A 16 0.92 -3.68 10.02
CA ALA A 16 0.36 -5.02 10.03
C ALA A 16 0.74 -5.86 8.80
N SER A 17 1.46 -5.29 7.84
CA SER A 17 1.94 -6.01 6.65
C SER A 17 3.27 -6.71 6.91
N GLY A 18 3.53 -7.77 6.13
CA GLY A 18 4.83 -8.45 6.15
C GLY A 18 6.00 -7.60 5.63
N LEU A 19 5.72 -6.42 5.06
CA LEU A 19 6.74 -5.49 4.57
C LEU A 19 7.26 -4.55 5.67
N ASN A 20 6.61 -4.48 6.84
CA ASN A 20 7.10 -3.67 7.94
C ASN A 20 8.17 -4.41 8.75
N LEU A 21 9.41 -4.38 8.25
CA LEU A 21 10.59 -4.94 8.93
C LEU A 21 11.22 -3.96 9.94
N GLY A 22 10.59 -2.80 10.19
CA GLY A 22 11.14 -1.74 11.05
C GLY A 22 12.19 -0.85 10.37
N HIS A 23 12.57 -1.18 9.14
CA HIS A 23 13.43 -0.35 8.28
C HIS A 23 12.93 -0.40 6.83
N TRP A 24 13.34 0.57 6.01
CA TRP A 24 13.07 0.54 4.57
C TRP A 24 13.95 -0.53 3.93
N SER A 25 13.34 -1.65 3.52
CA SER A 25 14.03 -2.74 2.83
C SER A 25 13.93 -2.55 1.30
N PRO A 26 14.77 -3.25 0.52
CA PRO A 26 14.65 -3.26 -0.94
C PRO A 26 13.26 -3.69 -1.43
N ASP A 27 12.60 -4.61 -0.72
CA ASP A 27 11.23 -5.03 -1.01
C ASP A 27 10.20 -3.90 -0.82
N CYS A 28 10.38 -3.05 0.21
CA CYS A 28 9.57 -1.84 0.39
C CYS A 28 9.69 -0.90 -0.80
N GLU A 29 10.92 -0.68 -1.28
CA GLU A 29 11.18 0.16 -2.45
C GLU A 29 10.59 -0.43 -3.73
N ALA A 30 10.80 -1.72 -3.97
CA ALA A 30 10.25 -2.40 -5.14
C ALA A 30 8.72 -2.33 -5.16
N TRP A 31 8.07 -2.55 -4.01
CA TRP A 31 6.63 -2.40 -3.86
C TRP A 31 6.18 -0.95 -4.14
N PHE A 32 6.87 0.04 -3.57
CA PHE A 32 6.53 1.44 -3.73
C PHE A 32 6.66 1.90 -5.19
N GLN A 33 7.77 1.54 -5.84
CA GLN A 33 8.01 1.85 -7.25
C GLN A 33 6.97 1.18 -8.16
N ARG A 34 6.66 -0.09 -7.92
CA ARG A 34 5.63 -0.81 -8.69
C ARG A 34 4.28 -0.12 -8.57
N ARG A 35 3.87 0.22 -7.34
CA ARG A 35 2.62 0.93 -7.09
C ARG A 35 2.61 2.31 -7.74
N LEU A 36 3.71 3.05 -7.65
CA LEU A 36 3.85 4.35 -8.30
C LEU A 36 3.73 4.24 -9.82
N GLY A 37 4.29 3.18 -10.41
CA GLY A 37 4.14 2.84 -11.83
C GLY A 37 2.68 2.59 -12.21
N ASP A 38 1.94 1.82 -11.41
CA ASP A 38 0.52 1.55 -11.64
C ASP A 38 -0.33 2.83 -11.53
N ILE A 39 -0.01 3.72 -10.58
CA ILE A 39 -0.69 5.02 -10.43
C ILE A 39 -0.45 5.90 -11.66
N LYS A 40 0.80 5.98 -12.12
CA LYS A 40 1.16 6.75 -13.32
C LYS A 40 0.54 6.17 -14.60
N SER A 41 0.39 4.85 -14.65
CA SER A 41 -0.23 4.15 -15.78
C SER A 41 -1.76 4.21 -15.76
N GLY A 42 -2.37 4.72 -14.68
CA GLY A 42 -3.83 4.78 -14.51
C GLY A 42 -4.47 3.41 -14.24
N THR A 43 -3.66 2.38 -13.94
CA THR A 43 -4.13 1.02 -13.63
C THR A 43 -4.32 0.81 -12.13
N ALA A 44 -3.79 1.70 -11.29
CA ALA A 44 -3.96 1.62 -9.84
C ALA A 44 -5.34 2.11 -9.38
N ASP A 45 -6.04 1.25 -8.65
CA ASP A 45 -7.32 1.57 -8.03
C ASP A 45 -7.15 2.26 -6.66
N LEU A 46 -8.11 3.12 -6.30
CA LEU A 46 -8.18 3.78 -5.00
C LEU A 46 -8.61 2.76 -3.94
N ARG A 47 -7.68 2.38 -3.06
CA ARG A 47 -7.92 1.30 -2.10
C ARG A 47 -8.39 1.84 -0.75
N SER A 48 -9.37 1.16 -0.16
CA SER A 48 -9.76 1.35 1.23
C SER A 48 -8.81 0.60 2.16
N THR A 49 -8.85 0.91 3.46
CA THR A 49 -8.04 0.23 4.49
C THR A 49 -8.13 -1.30 4.41
N MET A 50 -9.32 -1.85 4.12
CA MET A 50 -9.52 -3.30 4.04
C MET A 50 -8.88 -3.91 2.78
N GLN A 51 -8.93 -3.19 1.65
CA GLN A 51 -8.25 -3.61 0.43
C GLN A 51 -6.73 -3.53 0.58
N TRP A 52 -6.22 -2.51 1.26
CA TRP A 52 -4.80 -2.42 1.61
C TRP A 52 -4.36 -3.59 2.47
N LYS A 53 -5.12 -3.91 3.54
CA LYS A 53 -4.84 -5.09 4.39
C LYS A 53 -4.78 -6.38 3.60
N ARG A 54 -5.65 -6.58 2.59
CA ARG A 54 -5.61 -7.78 1.74
C ARG A 54 -4.45 -7.80 0.75
N SER A 55 -4.02 -6.64 0.28
CA SER A 55 -2.96 -6.51 -0.73
C SER A 55 -1.55 -6.58 -0.15
N LEU A 56 -1.45 -6.35 1.16
CA LEU A 56 -0.21 -6.31 1.94
C LEU A 56 -0.08 -7.53 2.88
N LYS A 57 -0.99 -8.50 2.75
CA LYS A 57 -0.95 -9.78 3.46
C LYS A 57 -0.22 -10.80 2.62
#